data_AF-A0A7Y2SL59-F1
#
_entry.id   AF-A0A7Y2SL59-F1
#
_cell.length_a   1.000
_cell.length_b   1.000
_cell.length_c   1.000
_cell.angle_alpha   90.00
_cell.angle_beta   90.00
_cell.angle_gamma   90.00
#
_symmetry.space_group_name_H-M   'P 1'
#
loop_
_entity.id
_entity.type
_entity.pdbx_description
1 polymer ?
#
loop_
_entity_poly.entity_id
_entity_poly.type
_entity_poly.pdbx_seq_one_letter_code
_entity_poly.pdbx_strand_id
1 'polypeptide(L)'
;MAQRMAQAAKLLIGVWIAGVAVSMFLVVPQYEGLGNAGRIIIMHVPTAWVSVLAFAVSALFSGLYLWRGRPEHDDYALAAAESGFLFTVLATVTGAIFSQVVWGVYWNWDPRQTSIFVLLLIYAALFALRSAIEDVSRRRQLSAVYSIFAFVTVPFLIFIAPRISDSTLHPNCAFIQGSKCDGVALGEGMIGLLGDRKVELLSLERVGDVVTAQVQVSEPGLSATETLRPSYDLARHAVVDRPTFPGMRFRMVIEDVDLAGNSVRLNIEAPGTGTLENARTLFTFLASIIGFTALFFWMLNVRATLLGVQWALARREGARL
;
A
#
# COMPACT_ATOMS: atom_id res chain seq x y z
N MET A 1 -9.11 21.35 -34.09
CA MET A 1 -10.00 21.10 -32.92
C MET A 1 -9.42 20.06 -31.96
N ALA A 2 -9.09 18.85 -32.43
CA ALA A 2 -8.53 17.77 -31.60
C ALA A 2 -7.25 18.13 -30.81
N GLN A 3 -6.29 18.83 -31.42
CA GLN A 3 -5.04 19.23 -30.74
C GLN A 3 -5.26 20.21 -29.59
N ARG A 4 -6.21 21.15 -29.74
CA ARG A 4 -6.61 22.09 -28.66
C ARG A 4 -7.33 21.36 -27.53
N MET A 5 -8.19 20.39 -27.86
CA MET A 5 -8.85 19.54 -26.85
C MET A 5 -7.84 18.70 -26.06
N ALA A 6 -6.82 18.15 -26.74
CA ALA A 6 -5.75 17.40 -26.08
C ALA A 6 -4.89 18.28 -25.16
N GLN A 7 -4.61 19.53 -25.54
CA GLN A 7 -3.92 20.49 -24.67
C GLN A 7 -4.77 20.89 -23.45
N ALA A 8 -6.07 21.13 -23.66
CA ALA A 8 -6.99 21.42 -22.57
C ALA A 8 -7.07 20.25 -21.58
N ALA A 9 -7.18 19.01 -22.06
CA ALA A 9 -7.19 17.81 -21.22
C ALA A 9 -5.94 17.67 -20.34
N LYS A 10 -4.76 18.03 -20.87
CA LYS A 10 -3.48 18.01 -20.11
C LYS A 10 -3.50 19.00 -18.95
N LEU A 11 -3.90 20.25 -19.24
CA LEU A 11 -3.99 21.30 -18.22
C LEU A 11 -5.02 20.92 -17.16
N LEU A 12 -6.15 20.32 -17.55
CA LEU A 12 -7.17 19.84 -16.61
C LEU A 12 -6.62 18.74 -15.69
N ILE A 13 -5.87 17.76 -16.19
CA ILE A 13 -5.24 16.73 -15.34
C ILE A 13 -4.25 17.35 -14.36
N GLY A 14 -3.40 18.27 -14.83
CA GLY A 14 -2.44 18.97 -13.96
C GLY A 14 -3.11 19.78 -12.86
N VAL A 15 -4.13 20.57 -13.21
CA VAL A 15 -4.94 21.35 -12.26
C VAL A 15 -5.69 20.42 -11.29
N TRP A 16 -6.19 19.28 -11.77
CA TRP A 16 -6.87 18.29 -10.94
C TRP A 16 -5.93 17.69 -9.87
N ILE A 17 -4.76 17.21 -10.27
CA ILE A 17 -3.77 16.64 -9.34
C ILE A 17 -3.29 17.70 -8.34
N ALA A 18 -3.06 18.95 -8.80
CA ALA A 18 -2.71 20.05 -7.90
C ALA A 18 -3.85 20.34 -6.90
N GLY A 19 -5.10 20.33 -7.36
CA GLY A 19 -6.28 20.48 -6.52
C GLY A 19 -6.40 19.39 -5.46
N VAL A 20 -6.15 18.13 -5.83
CA VAL A 20 -6.10 16.99 -4.88
C VAL A 20 -4.98 17.14 -3.86
N ALA A 21 -3.79 17.57 -4.30
CA ALA A 21 -2.66 17.78 -3.39
C ALA A 21 -2.96 18.90 -2.38
N VAL A 22 -3.61 19.99 -2.80
CA VAL A 22 -4.04 21.07 -1.90
C VAL A 22 -5.18 20.62 -0.97
N SER A 23 -6.18 19.90 -1.50
CA SER A 23 -7.31 19.44 -0.70
C SER A 23 -6.91 18.41 0.36
N MET A 24 -5.86 17.62 0.11
CA MET A 24 -5.25 16.75 1.12
C MET A 24 -4.86 17.50 2.40
N PHE A 25 -4.41 18.76 2.31
CA PHE A 25 -4.01 19.54 3.49
C PHE A 25 -5.15 20.40 4.06
N LEU A 26 -6.04 20.91 3.21
CA LEU A 26 -7.08 21.87 3.60
C LEU A 26 -8.43 21.21 3.94
N VAL A 27 -8.77 20.12 3.28
CA VAL A 27 -10.11 19.50 3.33
C VAL A 27 -10.10 18.21 4.14
N VAL A 28 -9.06 17.39 4.01
CA VAL A 28 -8.94 16.13 4.73
C VAL A 28 -8.55 16.42 6.19
N PRO A 29 -9.37 16.04 7.18
CA PRO A 29 -9.01 16.24 8.58
C PRO A 29 -7.75 15.45 8.94
N GLN A 30 -7.15 15.77 10.08
CA GLN A 30 -6.13 14.91 10.63
C GLN A 30 -6.74 13.56 10.99
N TYR A 31 -5.95 12.51 10.80
CA TYR A 31 -6.35 11.19 11.24
C TYR A 31 -6.09 11.10 12.75
N GLU A 32 -7.11 10.78 13.54
CA GLU A 32 -6.89 10.37 14.93
C GLU A 32 -5.84 9.26 14.96
N GLY A 33 -4.87 9.35 15.86
CA GLY A 33 -3.76 8.42 15.93
C GLY A 33 -2.58 8.73 15.00
N LEU A 34 -2.82 9.15 13.77
CA LEU A 34 -1.77 9.37 12.78
C LEU A 34 -1.45 10.85 12.52
N GLY A 35 -2.26 11.76 13.05
CA GLY A 35 -2.12 13.20 12.85
C GLY A 35 -2.14 13.57 11.37
N ASN A 36 -1.24 14.48 10.97
CA ASN A 36 -1.06 14.86 9.57
C ASN A 36 -0.46 13.74 8.71
N ALA A 37 0.28 12.79 9.29
CA ALA A 37 0.94 11.73 8.54
C ALA A 37 -0.07 10.83 7.82
N GLY A 38 -1.24 10.60 8.41
CA GLY A 38 -2.31 9.79 7.82
C GLY A 38 -2.85 10.35 6.50
N ARG A 39 -2.72 11.67 6.26
CA ARG A 39 -3.18 12.32 5.01
C ARG A 39 -2.43 11.81 3.78
N ILE A 40 -1.23 11.23 3.95
CA ILE A 40 -0.43 10.68 2.85
C ILE A 40 -1.18 9.61 2.06
N ILE A 41 -2.18 8.93 2.66
CA ILE A 41 -2.99 7.91 1.99
C ILE A 41 -3.65 8.43 0.71
N ILE A 42 -3.97 9.73 0.65
CA ILE A 42 -4.56 10.40 -0.51
C ILE A 42 -3.64 10.36 -1.72
N MET A 43 -2.31 10.28 -1.53
CA MET A 43 -1.35 10.24 -2.63
C MET A 43 -0.70 8.84 -2.74
N HIS A 44 -0.34 8.25 -1.61
CA HIS A 44 0.35 6.96 -1.56
C HIS A 44 -0.49 5.82 -2.15
N VAL A 45 -1.75 5.66 -1.73
CA VAL A 45 -2.58 4.53 -2.20
C VAL A 45 -2.89 4.66 -3.69
N PRO A 46 -3.23 5.83 -4.25
CA PRO A 46 -3.35 6.00 -5.69
C PRO A 46 -2.06 5.68 -6.48
N THR A 47 -0.87 6.00 -5.95
CA THR A 47 0.38 5.58 -6.59
C THR A 47 0.54 4.05 -6.63
N ALA A 48 0.24 3.36 -5.52
CA ALA A 48 0.27 1.89 -5.45
C ALA A 48 -0.83 1.22 -6.31
N TRP A 49 -1.99 1.86 -6.44
CA TRP A 49 -3.05 1.42 -7.35
C TRP A 49 -2.58 1.48 -8.80
N VAL A 50 -1.99 2.61 -9.21
CA VAL A 50 -1.51 2.79 -10.58
C VAL A 50 -0.36 1.85 -10.91
N SER A 51 0.53 1.51 -9.98
CA SER A 51 1.58 0.51 -10.26
C SER A 51 0.99 -0.84 -10.66
N VAL A 52 -0.06 -1.32 -9.98
CA VAL A 52 -0.69 -2.59 -10.34
C VAL A 52 -1.48 -2.48 -11.65
N LEU A 53 -2.26 -1.41 -11.81
CA LEU A 53 -3.02 -1.15 -13.03
C LEU A 53 -2.11 -1.07 -14.26
N ALA A 54 -0.98 -0.38 -14.16
CA ALA A 54 -0.02 -0.23 -15.23
C ALA A 54 0.60 -1.58 -15.64
N PHE A 55 0.90 -2.46 -14.68
CA PHE A 55 1.38 -3.81 -15.00
C PHE A 55 0.30 -4.66 -15.67
N ALA A 56 -0.95 -4.54 -15.22
CA ALA A 56 -2.10 -5.20 -15.87
C ALA A 56 -2.26 -4.76 -17.33
N VAL A 57 -2.17 -3.45 -17.58
CA VAL A 57 -2.21 -2.88 -18.93
C VAL A 57 -1.02 -3.36 -19.77
N SER A 58 0.18 -3.43 -19.19
CA SER A 58 1.37 -3.99 -19.86
C SER A 58 1.15 -5.45 -20.27
N ALA A 59 0.63 -6.28 -19.37
CA ALA A 59 0.31 -7.68 -19.63
C ALA A 59 -0.79 -7.84 -20.69
N LEU A 60 -1.83 -6.99 -20.66
CA LEU A 60 -2.90 -6.97 -21.66
C LEU A 60 -2.34 -6.68 -23.06
N PHE A 61 -1.55 -5.61 -23.21
CA PHE A 61 -0.95 -5.25 -24.50
C PHE A 61 0.10 -6.27 -24.95
N SER A 62 0.81 -6.90 -24.02
CA SER A 62 1.68 -8.04 -24.30
C SER A 62 0.90 -9.23 -24.88
N GLY A 63 -0.27 -9.55 -24.32
CA GLY A 63 -1.18 -10.56 -24.88
C GLY A 63 -1.70 -10.20 -26.26
N LEU A 64 -2.07 -8.94 -26.48
CA LEU A 64 -2.48 -8.43 -27.79
C LEU A 64 -1.34 -8.50 -28.82
N TYR A 65 -0.09 -8.23 -28.40
CA TYR A 65 1.09 -8.39 -29.25
C TYR A 65 1.26 -9.85 -29.69
N LEU A 66 1.20 -10.81 -28.76
CA LEU A 66 1.33 -12.23 -29.09
C LEU A 66 0.18 -12.75 -29.96
N TRP A 67 -1.04 -12.22 -29.77
CA TRP A 67 -2.19 -12.64 -30.57
C TRP A 67 -2.22 -12.04 -31.98
N ARG A 68 -1.95 -10.73 -32.11
CA ARG A 68 -2.11 -9.99 -33.37
C ARG A 68 -0.80 -9.73 -34.11
N GLY A 69 0.35 -9.93 -33.48
CA GLY A 69 1.68 -9.71 -34.05
C GLY A 69 2.00 -8.25 -34.39
N ARG A 70 1.23 -7.27 -33.88
CA ARG A 70 1.42 -5.85 -34.23
C ARG A 70 2.45 -5.20 -33.29
N PRO A 71 3.58 -4.67 -33.80
CA PRO A 71 4.61 -3.98 -33.01
C PRO A 71 4.08 -2.87 -32.10
N GLU A 72 3.05 -2.16 -32.53
CA GLU A 72 2.41 -1.09 -31.76
C GLU A 72 1.91 -1.58 -30.39
N HIS A 73 1.43 -2.83 -30.30
CA HIS A 73 1.00 -3.39 -29.02
C HIS A 73 2.18 -3.56 -28.05
N ASP A 74 3.37 -3.90 -28.54
CA ASP A 74 4.58 -3.91 -27.69
C ASP A 74 4.98 -2.51 -27.24
N ASP A 75 4.82 -1.49 -28.09
CA ASP A 75 5.10 -0.10 -27.70
C ASP A 75 4.17 0.38 -26.56
N TYR A 76 2.87 0.01 -26.61
CA TYR A 76 1.94 0.27 -25.50
C TYR A 76 2.29 -0.54 -24.24
N ALA A 77 2.69 -1.81 -24.39
CA ALA A 77 3.13 -2.62 -23.26
C ALA A 77 4.35 -2.01 -22.56
N LEU A 78 5.37 -1.61 -23.33
CA LEU A 78 6.57 -0.96 -22.80
C LEU A 78 6.22 0.39 -22.13
N ALA A 79 5.42 1.23 -22.78
CA ALA A 79 5.01 2.51 -22.23
C ALA A 79 4.23 2.38 -20.91
N ALA A 80 3.36 1.36 -20.81
CA ALA A 80 2.67 1.02 -19.57
C ALA A 80 3.66 0.54 -18.50
N ALA A 81 4.63 -0.29 -18.89
CA ALA A 81 5.63 -0.82 -17.97
C ALA A 81 6.51 0.30 -17.38
N GLU A 82 7.03 1.21 -18.21
CA GLU A 82 7.86 2.34 -17.79
C GLU A 82 7.11 3.27 -16.82
N SER A 83 5.84 3.58 -17.15
CA SER A 83 4.99 4.41 -16.29
C SER A 83 4.72 3.70 -14.96
N GLY A 84 4.37 2.41 -15.00
CA GLY A 84 4.10 1.61 -13.82
C GLY A 84 5.31 1.47 -12.90
N PHE A 85 6.51 1.31 -13.45
CA PHE A 85 7.75 1.28 -12.67
C PHE A 85 7.97 2.59 -11.90
N LEU A 86 7.76 3.74 -12.55
CA LEU A 86 7.82 5.03 -11.88
C LEU A 86 6.83 5.11 -10.71
N PHE A 87 5.59 4.71 -10.91
CA PHE A 87 4.59 4.69 -9.83
C PHE A 87 4.92 3.69 -8.73
N THR A 88 5.59 2.58 -9.06
CA THR A 88 6.04 1.59 -8.08
C THR A 88 7.15 2.17 -7.21
N VAL A 89 8.15 2.83 -7.81
CA VAL A 89 9.19 3.57 -7.07
C VAL A 89 8.57 4.62 -6.14
N LEU A 90 7.63 5.41 -6.65
CA LEU A 90 6.93 6.42 -5.85
C LEU A 90 6.15 5.78 -4.69
N ALA A 91 5.45 4.67 -4.92
CA ALA A 91 4.74 3.94 -3.87
C ALA A 91 5.72 3.40 -2.81
N THR A 92 6.86 2.83 -3.21
CA THR A 92 7.90 2.36 -2.29
C THR A 92 8.47 3.51 -1.45
N VAL A 93 8.85 4.63 -2.07
CA VAL A 93 9.45 5.78 -1.38
C VAL A 93 8.45 6.43 -0.42
N THR A 94 7.22 6.68 -0.88
CA THR A 94 6.18 7.29 -0.03
C THR A 94 5.77 6.36 1.11
N GLY A 95 5.73 5.04 0.89
CA GLY A 95 5.49 4.03 1.92
C GLY A 95 6.61 3.99 2.96
N ALA A 96 7.87 4.07 2.53
CA ALA A 96 9.03 4.12 3.43
C ALA A 96 9.04 5.41 4.27
N ILE A 97 8.69 6.56 3.68
CA ILE A 97 8.54 7.82 4.44
C ILE A 97 7.44 7.68 5.50
N PHE A 98 6.28 7.11 5.14
CA PHE A 98 5.21 6.86 6.11
C PHE A 98 5.68 5.93 7.24
N SER A 99 6.36 4.84 6.89
CA SER A 99 6.96 3.88 7.83
C SER A 99 7.87 4.58 8.83
N GLN A 100 8.77 5.47 8.36
CA GLN A 100 9.65 6.23 9.24
C GLN A 100 8.88 7.15 10.20
N VAL A 101 7.84 7.83 9.70
CA VAL A 101 7.07 8.79 10.50
C VAL A 101 6.20 8.09 11.55
N VAL A 102 5.66 6.91 11.23
CA VAL A 102 4.71 6.21 12.10
C VAL A 102 5.38 5.18 13.01
N TRP A 103 6.40 4.48 12.51
CA TRP A 103 7.06 3.37 13.21
C TRP A 103 8.54 3.65 13.54
N GLY A 104 9.08 4.83 13.17
CA GLY A 104 10.46 5.20 13.46
C GLY A 104 11.52 4.52 12.58
N VAL A 105 11.11 3.64 11.67
CA VAL A 105 12.00 2.90 10.74
C VAL A 105 11.47 2.98 9.30
N TYR A 106 12.36 3.19 8.33
CA TYR A 106 11.98 3.26 6.90
C TYR A 106 11.49 1.92 6.34
N TRP A 107 11.95 0.80 6.89
CA TRP A 107 11.67 -0.52 6.39
C TRP A 107 11.66 -1.56 7.51
N ASN A 108 10.68 -2.46 7.49
CA ASN A 108 10.52 -3.52 8.49
C ASN A 108 10.07 -4.86 7.88
N TRP A 109 10.11 -4.99 6.55
CA TRP A 109 9.71 -6.22 5.84
C TRP A 109 8.24 -6.63 6.04
N ASP A 110 7.38 -5.71 6.46
CA ASP A 110 5.92 -5.92 6.46
C ASP A 110 5.46 -6.51 5.11
N PRO A 111 4.48 -7.42 5.09
CA PRO A 111 4.00 -8.06 3.86
C PRO A 111 3.68 -7.08 2.72
N ARG A 112 3.20 -5.86 2.99
CA ARG A 112 2.93 -4.86 1.94
C ARG A 112 4.18 -4.19 1.42
N GLN A 113 5.13 -3.89 2.32
CA GLN A 113 6.46 -3.41 1.94
C GLN A 113 7.16 -4.45 1.06
N THR A 114 7.16 -5.71 1.51
CA THR A 114 7.74 -6.82 0.76
C THR A 114 7.05 -7.00 -0.60
N SER A 115 5.73 -6.97 -0.66
CA SER A 115 5.00 -7.13 -1.93
C SER A 115 5.25 -5.99 -2.93
N ILE A 116 5.29 -4.73 -2.49
CA ILE A 116 5.58 -3.61 -3.40
C ILE A 116 7.05 -3.65 -3.85
N PHE A 117 7.98 -4.10 -3.00
CA PHE A 117 9.37 -4.32 -3.37
C PHE A 117 9.54 -5.45 -4.40
N VAL A 118 8.85 -6.58 -4.22
CA VAL A 118 8.86 -7.67 -5.21
C VAL A 118 8.26 -7.18 -6.53
N LEU A 119 7.19 -6.38 -6.52
CA LEU A 119 6.66 -5.76 -7.75
C LEU A 119 7.71 -4.86 -8.41
N LEU A 120 8.45 -4.07 -7.64
CA LEU A 120 9.55 -3.23 -8.16
C LEU A 120 10.61 -4.09 -8.86
N LEU A 121 10.98 -5.23 -8.28
CA LEU A 121 11.93 -6.17 -8.90
C LEU A 121 11.36 -6.84 -10.14
N ILE A 122 10.06 -7.15 -10.18
CA ILE A 122 9.38 -7.67 -11.37
C ILE A 122 9.49 -6.68 -12.54
N TYR A 123 9.24 -5.40 -12.29
CA TYR A 123 9.45 -4.36 -13.30
C TYR A 123 10.91 -4.25 -13.74
N ALA A 124 11.85 -4.23 -12.79
CA ALA A 124 13.27 -4.14 -13.09
C ALA A 124 13.75 -5.33 -13.94
N ALA A 125 13.28 -6.54 -13.63
CA ALA A 125 13.58 -7.75 -14.38
C ALA A 125 13.03 -7.71 -15.82
N LEU A 126 11.84 -7.15 -16.04
CA LEU A 126 11.31 -6.91 -17.40
C LEU A 126 12.26 -6.01 -18.21
N PHE A 127 12.75 -4.91 -17.63
CA PHE A 127 13.67 -4.01 -18.33
C PHE A 127 15.04 -4.63 -18.55
N ALA A 128 15.56 -5.35 -17.55
CA ALA A 128 16.80 -6.11 -17.69
C ALA A 128 16.71 -7.11 -18.86
N LEU A 129 15.63 -7.90 -18.90
CA LEU A 129 15.34 -8.83 -20.00
C LEU A 129 15.27 -8.10 -21.35
N ARG A 130 14.55 -6.97 -21.43
CA ARG A 130 14.47 -6.18 -22.67
C ARG A 130 15.83 -5.67 -23.12
N SER A 131 16.65 -5.17 -22.19
CA SER A 131 17.96 -4.60 -22.51
C SER A 131 18.99 -5.65 -22.96
N ALA A 132 18.84 -6.90 -22.51
CA ALA A 132 19.79 -7.98 -22.79
C ALA A 132 19.61 -8.63 -24.18
N ILE A 133 18.49 -8.39 -24.86
CA ILE A 133 18.18 -9.03 -26.15
C ILE A 133 18.36 -8.03 -27.28
N GLU A 134 19.33 -8.25 -28.16
CA GLU A 134 19.60 -7.38 -29.32
C GLU A 134 18.48 -7.46 -30.36
N ASP A 135 18.10 -8.67 -30.78
CA ASP A 135 17.06 -8.86 -31.80
C ASP A 135 15.70 -8.32 -31.34
N VAL A 136 15.18 -7.32 -32.07
CA VAL A 136 13.96 -6.60 -31.71
C VAL A 136 12.76 -7.55 -31.63
N SER A 137 12.61 -8.46 -32.59
CA SER A 137 11.46 -9.38 -32.63
C SER A 137 11.43 -10.30 -31.40
N ARG A 138 12.58 -10.90 -31.10
CA ARG A 138 12.79 -11.76 -29.93
C ARG A 138 12.66 -11.00 -28.63
N ARG A 139 13.17 -9.76 -28.56
CA ARG A 139 13.01 -8.87 -27.40
C ARG A 139 11.53 -8.68 -27.07
N ARG A 140 10.72 -8.31 -28.07
CA ARG A 140 9.27 -8.10 -27.91
C ARG A 140 8.58 -9.38 -27.46
N GLN A 141 8.87 -10.51 -28.11
CA GLN A 141 8.25 -11.79 -27.78
C GLN A 141 8.55 -12.25 -26.35
N LEU A 142 9.83 -12.25 -25.94
CA LEU A 142 10.23 -12.67 -24.60
C LEU A 142 9.67 -11.73 -23.52
N SER A 143 9.65 -10.42 -23.77
CA SER A 143 9.06 -9.43 -22.86
C SER A 143 7.57 -9.62 -22.67
N ALA A 144 6.86 -9.93 -23.77
CA ALA A 144 5.42 -10.14 -23.74
C ALA A 144 5.06 -11.38 -22.93
N VAL A 145 5.80 -12.48 -23.16
CA VAL A 145 5.65 -13.72 -22.38
C VAL A 145 5.94 -13.45 -20.90
N TYR A 146 7.06 -12.81 -20.59
CA TYR A 146 7.41 -12.44 -19.22
C TYR A 146 6.29 -11.64 -18.53
N SER A 147 5.78 -10.59 -19.18
CA SER A 147 4.79 -9.69 -18.58
C SER A 147 3.49 -10.42 -18.24
N ILE A 148 3.05 -11.36 -19.08
CA ILE A 148 1.85 -12.18 -18.82
C ILE A 148 2.09 -13.10 -17.63
N PHE A 149 3.19 -13.85 -17.61
CA PHE A 149 3.51 -14.77 -16.52
C PHE A 149 3.71 -14.05 -15.19
N ALA A 150 4.47 -12.95 -15.20
CA ALA A 150 4.70 -12.14 -14.01
C ALA A 150 3.39 -11.55 -13.48
N PHE A 151 2.47 -11.10 -14.35
CA PHE A 151 1.22 -10.50 -13.90
C PHE A 151 0.35 -11.49 -13.13
N VAL A 152 0.40 -12.80 -13.40
CA VAL A 152 -0.33 -13.81 -12.60
C VAL A 152 0.06 -13.72 -11.11
N THR A 153 1.31 -13.38 -10.81
CA THR A 153 1.80 -13.27 -9.43
C THR A 153 1.39 -11.97 -8.74
N VAL A 154 1.14 -10.89 -9.50
CA VAL A 154 0.92 -9.55 -8.94
C VAL A 154 -0.36 -9.44 -8.12
N PRO A 155 -1.55 -9.93 -8.57
CA PRO A 155 -2.74 -9.92 -7.74
C PRO A 155 -2.57 -10.71 -6.44
N PHE A 156 -1.86 -11.83 -6.49
CA PHE A 156 -1.54 -12.61 -5.29
C PHE A 156 -0.67 -11.78 -4.34
N LEU A 157 0.45 -11.23 -4.82
CA LEU A 157 1.37 -10.46 -3.99
C LEU A 157 0.73 -9.21 -3.38
N ILE A 158 -0.10 -8.47 -4.12
CA ILE A 158 -0.61 -7.18 -3.65
C ILE A 158 -1.94 -7.31 -2.90
N PHE A 159 -2.82 -8.22 -3.33
CA PHE A 159 -4.15 -8.35 -2.74
C PHE A 159 -4.28 -9.52 -1.78
N ILE A 160 -3.58 -10.64 -1.99
CA ILE A 160 -3.78 -11.87 -1.19
C ILE A 160 -2.74 -11.96 -0.09
N ALA A 161 -1.44 -12.02 -0.42
CA ALA A 161 -0.36 -12.24 0.53
C ALA A 161 -0.39 -11.33 1.76
N PRO A 162 -0.67 -10.02 1.65
CA PRO A 162 -0.71 -9.14 2.82
C PRO A 162 -1.97 -9.24 3.67
N ARG A 163 -2.96 -10.04 3.26
CA ARG A 163 -4.19 -10.30 4.01
C ARG A 163 -4.21 -11.68 4.65
N ILE A 164 -3.28 -12.56 4.29
CA ILE A 164 -3.14 -13.91 4.85
C ILE A 164 -1.88 -14.04 5.73
N SER A 165 -1.15 -12.96 5.95
CA SER A 165 0.06 -12.97 6.76
C SER A 165 -0.29 -12.66 8.21
N ASP A 166 0.11 -13.55 9.11
CA ASP A 166 -0.20 -13.54 10.55
C ASP A 166 0.50 -12.42 11.35
N SER A 167 1.29 -11.56 10.68
CA SER A 167 2.06 -10.48 11.30
C SER A 167 2.21 -9.32 10.32
N THR A 168 1.32 -8.33 10.41
CA THR A 168 1.39 -7.11 9.61
C THR A 168 1.37 -5.88 10.50
N LEU A 169 2.32 -4.98 10.27
CA LEU A 169 2.33 -3.63 10.85
C LEU A 169 1.44 -2.68 10.04
N HIS A 170 1.00 -3.10 8.85
CA HIS A 170 0.21 -2.26 7.96
C HIS A 170 -1.15 -1.87 8.56
N PRO A 171 -1.49 -0.57 8.61
CA PRO A 171 -2.58 -0.04 9.40
C PRO A 171 -3.96 -0.21 8.73
N ASN A 172 -4.27 -1.36 8.14
CA ASN A 172 -5.62 -1.62 7.59
C ASN A 172 -6.68 -1.42 8.68
N CYS A 173 -6.36 -1.89 9.89
CA CYS A 173 -7.06 -1.71 11.16
C CYS A 173 -7.30 -0.23 11.54
N ALA A 174 -6.48 0.70 11.02
CA ALA A 174 -6.60 2.12 11.34
C ALA A 174 -7.50 2.91 10.38
N PHE A 175 -7.66 2.43 9.15
CA PHE A 175 -8.40 3.14 8.12
C PHE A 175 -9.81 2.59 7.87
N ILE A 176 -10.07 1.33 8.25
CA ILE A 176 -11.34 0.63 8.04
C ILE A 176 -11.92 0.20 9.39
N GLN A 177 -13.07 0.76 9.76
CA GLN A 177 -13.77 0.42 11.01
C GLN A 177 -14.16 -1.07 11.01
N GLY A 178 -13.79 -1.80 12.08
CA GLY A 178 -14.05 -3.23 12.24
C GLY A 178 -12.99 -4.18 11.64
N SER A 179 -11.87 -3.66 11.13
CA SER A 179 -10.75 -4.52 10.71
C SER A 179 -9.87 -4.90 11.90
N LYS A 180 -9.78 -6.21 12.16
CA LYS A 180 -9.00 -6.80 13.25
C LYS A 180 -7.53 -6.84 12.84
N CYS A 181 -6.64 -6.33 13.69
CA CYS A 181 -5.23 -6.68 13.64
C CYS A 181 -5.08 -8.08 14.27
N ASP A 182 -4.06 -8.86 13.92
CA ASP A 182 -3.86 -10.14 14.62
C ASP A 182 -3.38 -9.85 16.05
N GLY A 183 -4.28 -10.05 17.01
CA GLY A 183 -3.98 -9.93 18.43
C GLY A 183 -3.11 -11.09 18.92
N VAL A 184 -2.38 -10.87 20.00
CA VAL A 184 -1.57 -11.89 20.67
C VAL A 184 -2.33 -12.46 21.87
N ALA A 185 -2.44 -13.79 21.95
CA ALA A 185 -2.96 -14.46 23.12
C ALA A 185 -1.83 -14.66 24.15
N LEU A 186 -1.98 -14.07 25.33
CA LEU A 186 -1.01 -14.19 26.41
C LEU A 186 -1.68 -14.68 27.69
N GLY A 187 -1.04 -15.67 28.31
CA GLY A 187 -1.28 -16.05 29.71
C GLY A 187 -0.43 -15.21 30.65
N GLU A 188 -0.80 -15.19 31.93
CA GLU A 188 -0.05 -14.48 32.96
C GLU A 188 1.42 -14.94 33.02
N GLY A 189 2.34 -13.97 33.04
CA GLY A 189 3.79 -14.19 32.98
C GLY A 189 4.33 -14.52 31.58
N MET A 190 3.49 -14.57 30.54
CA MET A 190 3.93 -14.84 29.17
C MET A 190 4.28 -13.56 28.42
N ILE A 191 5.25 -13.70 27.51
CA ILE A 191 5.76 -12.66 26.63
C ILE A 191 5.29 -12.95 25.21
N GLY A 192 4.84 -11.91 24.51
CA GLY A 192 4.51 -11.93 23.10
C GLY A 192 5.09 -10.75 22.36
N LEU A 193 4.89 -10.78 21.04
CA LEU A 193 5.16 -9.66 20.17
C LEU A 193 3.83 -9.12 19.66
N LEU A 194 3.68 -7.81 19.72
CA LEU A 194 2.53 -7.11 19.19
C LEU A 194 3.07 -5.98 18.30
N GLY A 195 3.15 -6.27 17.00
CA GLY A 195 3.96 -5.49 16.07
C GLY A 195 5.46 -5.70 16.32
N ASP A 196 6.21 -4.61 16.46
CA ASP A 196 7.66 -4.59 16.77
C ASP A 196 7.96 -4.45 18.27
N ARG A 197 6.92 -4.42 19.11
CA ARG A 197 7.03 -4.24 20.56
C ARG A 197 6.88 -5.56 21.31
N LYS A 198 7.74 -5.76 22.31
CA LYS A 198 7.59 -6.83 23.31
C LYS A 198 6.45 -6.44 24.24
N VAL A 199 5.45 -7.32 24.35
CA VAL A 199 4.37 -7.19 25.31
C VAL A 199 4.43 -8.36 26.29
N GLU A 200 4.23 -8.09 27.57
CA GLU A 200 4.28 -9.08 28.63
C GLU A 200 3.06 -8.91 29.52
N LEU A 201 2.29 -9.98 29.70
CA LEU A 201 1.13 -9.96 30.58
C LEU A 201 1.59 -10.21 32.00
N LEU A 202 1.57 -9.17 32.84
CA LEU A 202 2.02 -9.25 34.23
C LEU A 202 0.96 -9.89 35.14
N SER A 203 -0.30 -9.49 34.98
CA SER A 203 -1.41 -10.01 35.78
C SER A 203 -2.76 -9.78 35.09
N LEU A 204 -3.74 -10.58 35.49
CA LEU A 204 -5.15 -10.43 35.14
C LEU A 204 -5.96 -10.20 36.41
N GLU A 205 -6.63 -9.05 36.49
CA GLU A 205 -7.51 -8.70 37.60
C GLU A 205 -8.95 -8.73 37.14
N ARG A 206 -9.80 -9.44 37.87
CA ARG A 206 -11.24 -9.51 37.59
C ARG A 206 -12.02 -8.84 38.72
N VAL A 207 -12.82 -7.83 38.35
CA VAL A 207 -13.76 -7.15 39.25
C VAL A 207 -15.16 -7.26 38.65
N GLY A 208 -15.94 -8.20 39.19
CA GLY A 208 -17.25 -8.54 38.62
C GLY A 208 -17.13 -9.13 37.21
N ASP A 209 -17.79 -8.50 36.24
CA ASP A 209 -17.74 -8.90 34.83
C ASP A 209 -16.61 -8.21 34.04
N VAL A 210 -15.87 -7.29 34.67
CA VAL A 210 -14.76 -6.57 34.02
C VAL A 210 -13.44 -7.26 34.34
N VAL A 211 -12.70 -7.61 33.29
CA VAL A 211 -11.34 -8.14 33.35
C VAL A 211 -10.37 -7.06 32.90
N THR A 212 -9.36 -6.75 33.72
CA THR A 212 -8.30 -5.78 33.43
C THR A 212 -6.97 -6.51 33.35
N ALA A 213 -6.24 -6.32 32.26
CA ALA A 213 -4.90 -6.88 32.10
C ALA A 213 -3.84 -5.85 32.44
N GLN A 214 -2.84 -6.19 33.25
CA GLN A 214 -1.64 -5.37 33.40
C GLN A 214 -0.60 -5.84 32.38
N VAL A 215 -0.33 -5.02 31.37
CA VAL A 215 0.56 -5.39 30.26
C VAL A 215 1.76 -4.46 30.23
N GLN A 216 2.96 -5.02 30.41
CA GLN A 216 4.18 -4.27 30.18
C GLN A 216 4.51 -4.25 28.69
N VAL A 217 4.77 -3.07 28.16
CA VAL A 217 5.15 -2.86 26.77
C VAL A 217 6.56 -2.29 26.72
N SER A 218 7.44 -2.93 25.95
CA SER A 218 8.80 -2.43 25.69
C SER A 218 8.90 -1.83 24.30
N GLU A 219 9.57 -0.68 24.20
CA GLU A 219 9.94 -0.10 22.90
C GLU A 219 10.92 -0.99 22.12
N PRO A 220 10.96 -0.89 20.77
CA PRO A 220 11.94 -1.61 19.97
C PRO A 220 13.36 -1.30 20.44
N GLY A 221 14.16 -2.34 20.72
CA GLY A 221 15.51 -2.20 21.28
C GLY A 221 15.56 -2.06 22.81
N LEU A 222 14.44 -2.28 23.52
CA LEU A 222 14.35 -2.24 24.99
C LEU A 222 14.74 -0.89 25.60
N SER A 223 14.58 0.20 24.86
CA SER A 223 14.95 1.56 25.27
C SER A 223 14.10 2.11 26.42
N ALA A 224 12.83 1.70 26.50
CA ALA A 224 11.90 2.12 27.55
C ALA A 224 10.80 1.05 27.75
N THR A 225 10.24 1.01 28.95
CA THR A 225 9.09 0.17 29.31
C THR A 225 7.98 0.99 29.97
N GLU A 226 6.73 0.67 29.64
CA GLU A 226 5.54 1.26 30.28
C GLU A 226 4.49 0.18 30.52
N THR A 227 3.68 0.33 31.56
CA THR A 227 2.61 -0.62 31.90
C THR A 227 1.26 -0.04 31.49
N LEU A 228 0.57 -0.73 30.58
CA LEU A 228 -0.77 -0.42 30.12
C LEU A 228 -1.81 -1.31 30.82
N ARG A 229 -3.03 -0.78 30.99
CA ARG A 229 -4.13 -1.47 31.69
C ARG A 229 -5.43 -1.56 30.86
N PRO A 230 -5.47 -2.30 29.73
CA PRO A 230 -6.71 -2.48 28.98
C PRO A 230 -7.73 -3.28 29.78
N SER A 231 -9.02 -3.05 29.54
CA SER A 231 -10.09 -3.80 30.22
C SER A 231 -11.25 -4.21 29.30
N TYR A 232 -11.92 -5.31 29.65
CA TYR A 232 -12.97 -5.96 28.87
C TYR A 232 -14.13 -6.40 29.77
N ASP A 233 -15.36 -6.15 29.33
CA ASP A 233 -16.60 -6.57 29.98
C ASP A 233 -17.08 -7.90 29.36
N LEU A 234 -17.06 -8.96 30.16
CA LEU A 234 -17.45 -10.32 29.78
C LEU A 234 -18.95 -10.45 29.51
N ALA A 235 -19.80 -9.68 30.20
CA ALA A 235 -21.25 -9.78 30.06
C ALA A 235 -21.75 -9.06 28.80
N ARG A 236 -21.12 -7.94 28.46
CA ARG A 236 -21.45 -7.13 27.27
C ARG A 236 -20.65 -7.52 26.03
N HIS A 237 -19.64 -8.37 26.17
CA HIS A 237 -18.66 -8.67 25.13
C HIS A 237 -18.07 -7.37 24.52
N ALA A 238 -17.67 -6.44 25.39
CA ALA A 238 -17.28 -5.08 24.99
C ALA A 238 -16.01 -4.60 25.68
N VAL A 239 -15.19 -3.86 24.94
CA VAL A 239 -13.98 -3.20 25.48
C VAL A 239 -14.38 -2.02 26.37
N VAL A 240 -13.83 -1.97 27.58
CA VAL A 240 -14.09 -0.94 28.59
C VAL A 240 -13.04 0.15 28.54
N ASP A 241 -11.76 -0.20 28.71
CA ASP A 241 -10.64 0.76 28.69
C ASP A 241 -9.61 0.43 27.60
N ARG A 242 -9.04 1.49 27.02
CA ARG A 242 -8.17 1.47 25.84
C ARG A 242 -6.93 2.34 26.06
N PRO A 243 -5.99 1.93 26.93
CA PRO A 243 -4.79 2.73 27.21
C PRO A 243 -3.95 2.93 25.95
N THR A 244 -3.31 4.09 25.85
CA THR A 244 -2.54 4.49 24.66
C THR A 244 -1.10 4.01 24.78
N PHE A 245 -0.52 3.54 23.67
CA PHE A 245 0.88 3.12 23.63
C PHE A 245 1.86 4.30 23.83
N PRO A 246 2.97 4.10 24.55
CA PRO A 246 3.97 5.15 24.79
C PRO A 246 4.59 5.65 23.48
N GLY A 247 4.63 6.99 23.29
CA GLY A 247 5.20 7.62 22.10
C GLY A 247 4.43 7.36 20.80
N MET A 248 3.37 6.55 20.84
CA MET A 248 2.48 6.24 19.74
C MET A 248 1.08 6.73 20.10
N ARG A 249 0.17 6.73 19.13
CA ARG A 249 -1.23 7.06 19.39
C ARG A 249 -2.18 5.90 19.11
N PHE A 250 -1.63 4.69 19.00
CA PHE A 250 -2.39 3.44 19.03
C PHE A 250 -2.86 3.14 20.45
N ARG A 251 -3.93 2.36 20.61
CA ARG A 251 -4.47 1.94 21.90
C ARG A 251 -4.37 0.41 22.03
N MET A 252 -4.08 -0.07 23.23
CA MET A 252 -4.13 -1.49 23.53
C MET A 252 -5.56 -1.86 23.92
N VAL A 253 -6.05 -2.99 23.41
CA VAL A 253 -7.37 -3.52 23.72
C VAL A 253 -7.30 -5.00 24.05
N ILE A 254 -8.23 -5.47 24.87
CA ILE A 254 -8.51 -6.90 25.03
C ILE A 254 -9.66 -7.22 24.07
N GLU A 255 -9.45 -8.13 23.13
CA GLU A 255 -10.50 -8.58 22.20
C GLU A 255 -11.34 -9.71 22.77
N ASP A 256 -10.69 -10.60 23.53
CA ASP A 256 -11.28 -11.81 24.06
C ASP A 256 -10.53 -12.27 25.32
N VAL A 257 -11.24 -12.97 26.19
CA VAL A 257 -10.72 -13.47 27.46
C VAL A 257 -11.04 -14.95 27.58
N ASP A 258 -10.00 -15.79 27.66
CA ASP A 258 -10.14 -17.19 27.99
C ASP A 258 -9.94 -17.40 29.49
N LEU A 259 -11.06 -17.56 30.19
CA LEU A 259 -11.08 -17.80 31.64
C LEU A 259 -10.55 -19.18 32.02
N ALA A 260 -10.60 -20.17 31.13
CA ALA A 260 -10.13 -21.53 31.44
C ALA A 260 -8.60 -21.61 31.35
N GLY A 261 -8.01 -20.92 30.38
CA GLY A 261 -6.57 -20.81 30.20
C GLY A 261 -5.88 -19.69 30.97
N ASN A 262 -6.63 -18.88 31.75
CA ASN A 262 -6.16 -17.63 32.37
C ASN A 262 -5.36 -16.75 31.38
N SER A 263 -5.94 -16.55 30.19
CA SER A 263 -5.28 -15.85 29.10
C SER A 263 -6.19 -14.82 28.44
N VAL A 264 -5.59 -13.80 27.84
CA VAL A 264 -6.29 -12.74 27.11
C VAL A 264 -5.71 -12.59 25.71
N ARG A 265 -6.58 -12.29 24.75
CA ARG A 265 -6.16 -11.86 23.42
C ARG A 265 -6.04 -10.34 23.41
N LEU A 266 -4.81 -9.85 23.42
CA LEU A 266 -4.47 -8.43 23.34
C LEU A 266 -4.32 -8.01 21.89
N ASN A 267 -4.80 -6.82 21.53
CA ASN A 267 -4.63 -6.29 20.19
C ASN A 267 -4.25 -4.80 20.20
N ILE A 268 -3.72 -4.32 19.07
CA ILE A 268 -3.51 -2.91 18.79
C ILE A 268 -4.71 -2.39 18.01
N GLU A 269 -5.46 -1.50 18.64
CA GLU A 269 -6.47 -0.72 17.95
C GLU A 269 -5.86 0.64 17.59
N ALA A 270 -5.90 1.02 16.32
CA ALA A 270 -5.74 2.44 16.04
C ALA A 270 -6.97 3.17 16.59
N PRO A 271 -6.87 4.45 16.94
CA PRO A 271 -7.99 5.16 17.54
C PRO A 271 -9.25 5.20 16.68
N GLY A 272 -9.13 4.85 15.40
CA GLY A 272 -10.25 4.62 14.49
C GLY A 272 -10.87 5.95 14.12
N THR A 273 -10.65 6.40 12.88
CA THR A 273 -10.99 7.77 12.50
C THR A 273 -12.36 7.90 11.84
N GLY A 274 -13.06 6.79 11.58
CA GLY A 274 -14.27 6.78 10.75
C GLY A 274 -14.05 7.41 9.36
N THR A 275 -12.81 7.53 8.89
CA THR A 275 -12.48 8.47 7.81
C THR A 275 -12.96 8.05 6.42
N LEU A 276 -13.30 6.78 6.20
CA LEU A 276 -14.01 6.39 4.97
C LEU A 276 -15.52 6.68 5.07
N GLU A 277 -16.08 6.86 6.27
CA GLU A 277 -17.42 7.40 6.49
C GLU A 277 -17.44 8.93 6.37
N ASN A 278 -16.27 9.58 6.60
CA ASN A 278 -16.11 11.00 6.32
C ASN A 278 -16.14 11.26 4.81
N ALA A 279 -17.29 11.74 4.34
CA ALA A 279 -17.53 12.06 2.93
C ALA A 279 -16.41 12.92 2.32
N ARG A 280 -15.83 13.88 3.06
CA ARG A 280 -14.78 14.76 2.53
C ARG A 280 -13.50 14.00 2.20
N THR A 281 -13.09 13.10 3.09
CA THR A 281 -11.92 12.24 2.88
C THR A 281 -12.18 11.24 1.77
N LEU A 282 -13.36 10.60 1.76
CA LEU A 282 -13.74 9.65 0.72
C LEU A 282 -13.76 10.30 -0.68
N PHE A 283 -14.40 11.47 -0.83
CA PHE A 283 -14.43 12.19 -2.10
C PHE A 283 -13.03 12.62 -2.55
N THR A 284 -12.20 13.11 -1.62
CA THR A 284 -10.81 13.48 -1.94
C THR A 284 -10.00 12.27 -2.37
N PHE A 285 -10.19 11.14 -1.70
CA PHE A 285 -9.54 9.87 -2.02
C PHE A 285 -9.95 9.35 -3.41
N LEU A 286 -11.25 9.32 -3.71
CA LEU A 286 -11.77 8.91 -5.01
C LEU A 286 -11.32 9.87 -6.13
N ALA A 287 -11.33 11.18 -5.87
CA ALA A 287 -10.80 12.18 -6.80
C ALA A 287 -9.31 11.95 -7.08
N SER A 288 -8.54 11.55 -6.06
CA SER A 288 -7.13 11.20 -6.24
C SER A 288 -6.95 9.94 -7.10
N ILE A 289 -7.69 8.86 -6.83
CA ILE A 289 -7.66 7.64 -7.65
C ILE A 289 -7.97 7.95 -9.12
N ILE A 290 -9.01 8.76 -9.39
CA ILE A 290 -9.39 9.16 -10.75
C ILE A 290 -8.26 9.99 -11.39
N GLY A 291 -7.74 10.97 -10.65
CA GLY A 291 -6.67 11.85 -11.13
C GLY A 291 -5.40 11.09 -11.52
N PHE A 292 -4.92 10.23 -10.63
CA PHE A 292 -3.73 9.41 -10.87
C PHE A 292 -3.93 8.40 -12.01
N THR A 293 -5.13 7.83 -12.12
CA THR A 293 -5.47 6.93 -13.24
C THR A 293 -5.49 7.70 -14.57
N ALA A 294 -6.08 8.90 -14.60
CA ALA A 294 -6.08 9.76 -15.78
C ALA A 294 -4.65 10.20 -16.17
N LEU A 295 -3.82 10.55 -15.18
CA LEU A 295 -2.41 10.86 -15.37
C LEU A 295 -1.66 9.68 -16.00
N PHE A 296 -1.88 8.46 -15.50
CA PHE A 296 -1.30 7.25 -16.05
C PHE A 296 -1.68 7.05 -17.53
N PHE A 297 -2.97 7.09 -17.88
CA PHE A 297 -3.39 6.92 -19.26
C PHE A 297 -2.85 8.04 -20.17
N TRP A 298 -2.72 9.26 -19.65
CA TRP A 298 -2.07 10.33 -20.39
C TRP A 298 -0.59 10.02 -20.67
N MET A 299 0.17 9.62 -19.64
CA MET A 299 1.58 9.24 -19.78
C MET A 299 1.75 8.08 -20.76
N LEU A 300 0.90 7.05 -20.65
CA LEU A 300 0.87 5.90 -21.55
C LEU A 300 0.76 6.33 -23.02
N ASN A 301 -0.25 7.16 -23.33
CA ASN A 301 -0.48 7.62 -24.70
C ASN A 301 0.68 8.47 -25.24
N VAL A 302 1.22 9.36 -24.41
CA VAL A 302 2.38 10.18 -24.81
C VAL A 302 3.58 9.30 -25.11
N ARG A 303 3.88 8.35 -24.24
CA ARG A 303 5.06 7.49 -24.39
C ARG A 303 4.93 6.51 -25.55
N ALA A 304 3.77 5.88 -25.72
CA ALA A 304 3.50 5.00 -26.87
C ALA A 304 3.61 5.76 -28.21
N THR A 305 3.10 6.99 -28.27
CA THR A 305 3.25 7.84 -29.47
C THR A 305 4.71 8.16 -29.75
N LEU A 306 5.49 8.48 -28.71
CA LEU A 306 6.91 8.77 -28.84
C LEU A 306 7.69 7.56 -29.37
N LEU A 307 7.40 6.36 -28.87
CA LEU A 307 8.00 5.11 -29.35
C LEU A 307 7.67 4.88 -30.83
N GLY A 308 6.42 5.08 -31.24
CA GLY A 308 6.02 4.96 -32.65
C GLY A 308 6.78 5.93 -33.57
N VAL A 309 6.98 7.18 -33.12
CA VAL A 309 7.78 8.17 -33.85
C VAL A 309 9.25 7.76 -33.92
N GLN A 310 9.83 7.28 -32.82
CA GLN A 310 11.21 6.79 -32.78
C GLN A 310 11.42 5.63 -33.77
N TRP A 311 10.50 4.67 -33.82
CA TRP A 311 10.53 3.57 -34.80
C TRP A 311 10.35 4.03 -36.24
N ALA A 312 9.56 5.09 -36.48
CA ALA A 312 9.40 5.66 -37.81
C ALA A 312 10.68 6.38 -38.28
N LEU A 313 11.37 7.09 -37.39
CA LEU A 313 12.63 7.77 -37.69
C LEU A 313 13.76 6.78 -37.94
N ALA A 314 13.93 5.78 -37.07
CA ALA A 314 14.96 4.76 -37.22
C ALA A 314 14.88 4.01 -38.57
N ARG A 315 13.65 3.68 -39.00
CA ARG A 315 13.40 3.07 -40.31
C ARG A 315 13.77 3.98 -41.49
N ARG A 316 13.61 5.30 -41.35
CA ARG A 316 13.98 6.29 -42.38
C ARG A 316 15.49 6.51 -42.47
N GLU A 317 16.18 6.44 -41.34
CA GLU A 317 17.62 6.67 -41.25
C GLU A 317 18.45 5.43 -41.63
N GLY A 318 17.80 4.31 -41.94
CA GLY A 318 18.49 3.05 -42.28
C GLY A 318 19.26 2.44 -41.11
N ALA A 319 19.04 2.95 -39.89
CA ALA A 319 19.66 2.44 -38.69
C ALA A 319 19.16 1.01 -38.41
N ARG A 320 20.09 0.06 -38.30
CA ARG A 320 19.82 -1.21 -37.61
C ARG A 320 19.80 -0.89 -36.12
N LEU A 321 18.62 -0.84 -35.52
CA LEU A 321 18.42 -0.80 -34.07
C LEU A 321 18.20 -2.22 -33.52
#